data_AF-A0A5C7SY85-F1
#
_entry.id   AF-A0A5C7SY85-F1
#
_cell.length_a   1.000
_cell.length_b   1.000
_cell.length_c   1.000
_cell.angle_alpha   90.00
_cell.angle_beta   90.00
_cell.angle_gamma   90.00
#
_symmetry.space_group_name_H-M   'P 1'
#
loop_
_entity.id
_entity.type
_entity.pdbx_description
1 polymer ?
#
loop_
_entity_poly.entity_id
_entity_poly.type
_entity_poly.pdbx_seq_one_letter_code
_entity_poly.pdbx_strand_id
1 'polypeptide(L)' 'MTLDPSTAERRSNSELRQRFVVVFEVLKPYFDSENQWAGHSHEHLAYRTVKEHFPELSAQDCFIAVATAKRMLASGTMPV' A
#
# COMPACT_ATOMS: atom_id res chain seq x y z
N MET A 1 21.80 -21.85 -13.86
CA MET A 1 20.35 -21.58 -13.89
C MET A 1 20.09 -20.44 -12.92
N THR A 2 20.28 -19.21 -13.39
CA THR A 2 20.17 -18.00 -12.58
C THR A 2 18.71 -17.58 -12.58
N LEU A 3 18.05 -17.66 -11.42
CA LEU A 3 16.73 -17.08 -11.25
C LEU A 3 16.89 -15.55 -11.36
N ASP A 4 16.45 -15.01 -12.48
CA ASP A 4 16.52 -13.58 -12.75
C ASP A 4 15.54 -12.86 -11.80
N PRO A 5 16.03 -12.03 -10.84
CA PRO A 5 15.18 -11.38 -9.84
C PRO A 5 14.13 -10.47 -10.49
N SER A 6 14.38 -10.00 -11.71
CA SER A 6 13.48 -9.13 -12.47
C SER A 6 12.15 -9.81 -12.81
N THR A 7 12.10 -11.15 -12.89
CA THR A 7 10.83 -11.87 -13.12
C THR A 7 10.00 -11.95 -11.84
N ALA A 8 10.64 -12.16 -10.69
CA ALA A 8 9.97 -12.18 -9.39
C ALA A 8 9.42 -10.79 -9.04
N GLU A 9 10.23 -9.73 -9.22
CA GLU A 9 9.79 -8.35 -9.01
C GLU A 9 8.63 -7.96 -9.94
N ARG A 10 8.67 -8.35 -11.23
CA ARG A 10 7.55 -8.07 -12.15
C ARG A 10 6.27 -8.80 -11.77
N ARG A 11 6.36 -10.01 -11.21
CA ARG A 11 5.19 -10.78 -10.75
C ARG A 11 4.60 -10.15 -9.48
N SER A 12 5.43 -9.84 -8.48
CA SER A 12 4.98 -9.20 -7.24
C SER A 12 4.33 -7.84 -7.51
N ASN A 13 4.88 -7.07 -8.45
CA ASN A 13 4.31 -5.77 -8.83
C ASN A 13 2.97 -5.91 -9.58
N SER A 14 2.73 -7.04 -10.27
CA SER A 14 1.43 -7.32 -10.90
C SER A 14 0.37 -7.70 -9.85
N GLU A 15 0.72 -8.57 -8.91
CA GLU A 15 -0.16 -8.96 -7.80
C GLU A 15 -0.52 -7.75 -6.93
N LEU A 16 0.47 -6.91 -6.61
CA LEU A 16 0.25 -5.68 -5.86
C LEU A 16 -0.71 -4.76 -6.59
N ARG A 17 -0.53 -4.52 -7.90
CA ARG A 17 -1.41 -3.66 -8.70
C ARG A 17 -2.85 -4.16 -8.73
N GLN A 18 -3.06 -5.47 -8.88
CA GLN A 18 -4.41 -6.05 -8.87
C GLN A 18 -5.11 -5.88 -7.52
N ARG A 19 -4.35 -5.96 -6.43
CA ARG A 19 -4.87 -5.82 -5.07
C ARG A 19 -4.86 -4.38 -4.57
N PHE A 20 -4.17 -3.48 -5.27
CA PHE A 20 -3.92 -2.12 -4.84
C PHE A 20 -5.22 -1.35 -4.63
N VAL A 21 -6.24 -1.58 -5.45
CA VAL A 21 -7.57 -0.97 -5.27
C VAL A 21 -8.17 -1.35 -3.91
N VAL A 22 -8.10 -2.62 -3.53
CA VAL A 22 -8.61 -3.12 -2.24
C VAL A 22 -7.76 -2.58 -1.09
N VAL A 23 -6.43 -2.61 -1.24
CA VAL A 23 -5.49 -2.03 -0.26
C VAL A 23 -5.78 -0.54 -0.06
N PHE A 24 -6.03 0.20 -1.14
CA PHE A 24 -6.31 1.63 -1.11
C PHE A 24 -7.59 1.96 -0.37
N GLU A 25 -8.67 1.19 -0.58
CA GLU A 25 -9.93 1.34 0.18
C GLU A 25 -9.73 1.08 1.68
N VAL A 26 -8.93 0.08 2.05
CA VAL A 26 -8.57 -0.18 3.46
C VAL A 26 -7.73 0.96 4.05
N LEU A 27 -6.88 1.58 3.24
CA LEU A 27 -5.98 2.65 3.66
C LEU A 27 -6.65 4.02 3.75
N LYS A 28 -7.68 4.29 2.95
CA LYS A 28 -8.46 5.55 2.97
C LYS A 28 -8.74 6.10 4.38
N PRO A 29 -9.36 5.35 5.31
CA PRO A 29 -9.70 5.87 6.64
C PRO A 29 -8.48 6.23 7.49
N TYR A 30 -7.28 5.72 7.19
CA TYR A 30 -6.05 6.05 7.93
C TYR A 30 -5.42 7.38 7.48
N PHE A 31 -5.72 7.80 6.25
CA PHE A 31 -5.18 9.02 5.65
C PHE A 31 -6.23 10.13 5.51
N ASP A 32 -7.48 9.84 5.85
CA ASP A 32 -8.55 10.82 5.90
C ASP A 32 -8.24 11.92 6.92
N SER A 33 -8.44 13.17 6.50
CA SER A 33 -8.11 14.34 7.33
C SER A 33 -9.02 14.46 8.56
N GLU A 34 -10.24 13.92 8.50
CA GLU A 34 -11.17 13.87 9.62
C GLU A 34 -10.79 12.81 10.67
N ASN A 35 -10.00 11.80 10.27
CA ASN A 35 -9.57 10.69 11.14
C ASN A 35 -8.09 10.78 11.56
N GLN A 36 -7.47 11.96 11.43
CA GLN A 36 -6.12 12.21 11.93
C GLN A 36 -6.11 12.15 13.46
N TRP A 37 -5.54 11.10 14.07
CA TRP A 37 -5.30 11.12 15.53
C TRP A 37 -4.16 12.09 15.83
N ALA A 38 -4.53 13.25 16.37
CA ALA A 38 -3.62 14.26 16.93
C ALA A 38 -2.52 14.75 15.95
N GLY A 39 -2.81 14.80 14.64
CA GLY A 39 -1.87 15.36 13.65
C GLY A 39 -0.67 14.47 13.29
N HIS A 40 -0.62 13.23 13.77
CA HIS A 40 0.40 12.26 13.38
C HIS A 40 -0.09 11.36 12.23
N SER A 41 0.74 11.22 11.19
CA SER A 41 0.46 10.31 10.08
C SER A 41 0.54 8.86 10.57
N HIS A 42 -0.56 8.10 10.47
CA HIS A 42 -0.65 6.71 10.90
C HIS A 42 0.00 5.72 9.93
N GLU A 43 1.15 6.07 9.36
CA GLU A 43 1.84 5.25 8.35
C GLU A 43 2.20 3.86 8.90
N HIS A 44 2.55 3.78 10.18
CA HIS A 44 2.84 2.49 10.84
C HIS A 44 1.58 1.64 11.04
N LEU A 45 0.43 2.24 11.35
CA LEU A 45 -0.84 1.50 11.46
C LEU A 45 -1.33 1.07 10.08
N ALA A 46 -1.27 1.97 9.09
CA ALA A 46 -1.55 1.67 7.70
C ALA A 46 -0.73 0.48 7.20
N TYR A 47 0.60 0.51 7.43
CA TYR A 47 1.49 -0.60 7.10
C TYR A 47 1.09 -1.90 7.81
N ARG A 48 0.81 -1.83 9.11
CA ARG A 48 0.37 -2.99 9.89
C ARG A 48 -0.93 -3.58 9.34
N THR A 49 -1.94 -2.75 9.11
CA THR A 49 -3.22 -3.17 8.54
C THR A 49 -3.04 -3.83 7.17
N VAL A 50 -2.23 -3.26 6.29
CA VAL A 50 -1.93 -3.90 4.99
C VAL A 50 -1.25 -5.24 5.19
N LYS A 51 -0.30 -5.35 6.12
CA LYS A 51 0.39 -6.62 6.38
C LYS A 51 -0.52 -7.68 7.02
N GLU A 52 -1.49 -7.27 7.84
CA GLU A 52 -2.48 -8.16 8.45
C GLU A 52 -3.54 -8.62 7.43
N HIS A 53 -4.00 -7.73 6.54
CA HIS A 53 -4.95 -8.09 5.47
C HIS A 53 -4.30 -8.85 4.32
N PHE A 54 -3.03 -8.58 4.02
CA PHE A 54 -2.28 -9.15 2.90
C PHE A 54 -0.95 -9.73 3.39
N PRO A 55 -0.98 -10.84 4.14
CA PRO A 55 0.23 -11.44 4.72
C PRO A 55 1.22 -11.93 3.64
N GLU A 56 0.72 -12.20 2.43
CA GLU A 56 1.50 -12.61 1.26
C GLU A 56 2.29 -11.48 0.58
N LEU A 57 1.96 -10.21 0.84
CA LEU A 57 2.74 -9.09 0.33
C LEU A 57 4.05 -8.98 1.09
N SER A 58 5.14 -8.69 0.37
CA SER A 58 6.43 -8.44 1.01
C SER A 58 6.38 -7.13 1.80
N ALA A 59 7.30 -6.98 2.76
CA ALA A 59 7.44 -5.71 3.51
C ALA A 59 7.63 -4.52 2.57
N GLN A 60 8.41 -4.70 1.50
CA GLN A 60 8.62 -3.69 0.47
C GLN A 60 7.32 -3.33 -0.28
N ASP A 61 6.52 -4.32 -0.69
CA ASP A 61 5.23 -4.08 -1.37
C ASP A 61 4.24 -3.35 -0.47
N CYS A 62 4.17 -3.74 0.82
CA CYS A 62 3.35 -3.05 1.82
C CYS A 62 3.78 -1.57 1.95
N PHE A 63 5.09 -1.31 2.02
CA PHE A 63 5.62 0.05 2.11
C PHE A 63 5.29 0.87 0.86
N ILE A 64 5.50 0.31 -0.33
CA ILE A 64 5.17 0.95 -1.61
C ILE A 64 3.67 1.26 -1.67
N ALA A 65 2.81 0.33 -1.22
CA ALA A 65 1.36 0.54 -1.24
C ALA A 65 0.95 1.73 -0.36
N VAL A 66 1.45 1.77 0.87
CA VAL A 66 1.17 2.83 1.85
C VAL A 66 1.67 4.19 1.33
N ALA A 67 2.90 4.25 0.83
CA ALA A 67 3.48 5.49 0.29
C ALA A 67 2.72 5.99 -0.96
N THR A 68 2.33 5.06 -1.85
CA THR A 68 1.58 5.39 -3.07
C THR A 68 0.17 5.88 -2.72
N ALA A 69 -0.53 5.20 -1.81
CA ALA A 69 -1.86 5.59 -1.36
C ALA A 69 -1.85 6.99 -0.71
N LYS A 70 -0.89 7.25 0.19
CA LYS A 70 -0.69 8.57 0.81
C LYS A 70 -0.49 9.66 -0.23
N ARG A 71 0.36 9.42 -1.25
CA ARG A 71 0.61 10.38 -2.32
C ARG A 71 -0.64 10.64 -3.18
N MET A 72 -1.37 9.57 -3.51
CA MET A 72 -2.59 9.62 -4.31
C MET A 72 -3.69 10.42 -3.59
N LEU A 73 -3.93 10.14 -2.31
CA LEU A 73 -4.90 10.87 -1.49
C LEU A 73 -4.51 12.33 -1.32
N ALA A 74 -3.22 12.63 -1.08
CA ALA A 74 -2.72 14.00 -1.03
C ALA A 74 -2.86 14.75 -2.37
N SER A 75 -2.84 14.03 -3.50
CA SER A 75 -2.98 14.60 -4.84
C SER A 75 -4.43 14.56 -5.37
N GLY A 76 -5.38 14.02 -4.61
CA GLY A 76 -6.77 13.79 -5.06
C GLY A 76 -6.91 12.78 -6.21
N THR A 77 -5.90 11.94 -6.45
CA THR A 77 -5.89 10.93 -7.51
C THR A 77 -6.40 9.60 -6.96
N MET A 78 -7.28 8.92 -7.68
CA MET A 78 -7.75 7.58 -7.33
C MET A 78 -7.03 6.51 -8.17
N PRO A 79 -6.79 5.30 -7.64
CA PRO A 79 -6.32 4.19 -8.46
C PRO A 79 -7.37 3.82 -9.52
N VAL A 80 -6.92 3.66 -10.77
CA VAL A 80 -7.73 3.27 -11.94
C VAL A 80 -7.41 1.86 -12.40
#